data_AF-A0A661VG09-F1
#
_entry.id   AF-A0A661VG09-F1
#
_cell.length_a   1.000
_cell.length_b   1.000
_cell.length_c   1.000
_cell.angle_alpha   90.00
_cell.angle_beta   90.00
_cell.angle_gamma   90.00
#
_symmetry.space_group_name_H-M   'P 1'
#
loop_
_entity.id
_entity.type
_entity.pdbx_description
1 polymer ?
#
loop_
_entity_poly.entity_id
_entity_poly.type
_entity_poly.pdbx_seq_one_letter_code
_entity_poly.pdbx_strand_id
1 'polypeptide(L)'
;DRGGFHEWMTYLGILPLLLASLALFARSRWRQTGFLVALALFATLFALGANAPLFPVLVRVLPGLSWLRVPARLWFVVAFAVALLAGHGVEVLSRPGALPGGQATRRVITLVAVGGIAFCLLLAGGFLAMYHTLPATLGGLAVFASGGLLLLIYSLRFGSVKTESDPMCPFDSLRRAACSVLRPLAHYAARTTVRQQIKGRMWLFRTLTLVLLVADLWWMDSSLFTVRSPEEAFAPGRDVAVYLAQATGPTSPPPRIYSPSYSLPQHLGALYDLHQVDGVDPTQLARYVAFMRLAGGYSERGYAVTIPPFPEGVDIATAYRGVRPDAALLGLLDCRFVAAEFPIQQVAGLTLRRQLGTTYIYENERALPRAFVVHRVRAVADGDEKGALAALEELNPALEAVVEGGKELAGAAEPDQTQIVSYSPNHVTVAAELATPGLLVISEIWYPGWRAWDNGREVPIYRTDYVLRGIYLEAGRHTVELNYDPVSLKAGGAISTLAWVGLGVALVWLRRRGR
;
A
#
# COMPACT_ATOMS: atom_id res chain seq x y z
N ASP A 1 3.64 -8.43 6.26
CA ASP A 1 3.88 -7.08 5.74
C ASP A 1 4.28 -6.13 6.88
N ARG A 2 5.58 -6.13 7.21
CA ARG A 2 6.19 -5.24 8.21
C ARG A 2 7.29 -4.37 7.57
N GLY A 3 7.31 -4.32 6.24
CA GLY A 3 8.41 -3.78 5.45
C GLY A 3 7.92 -2.81 4.38
N GLY A 4 6.95 -1.95 4.71
CA GLY A 4 6.42 -0.87 3.85
C GLY A 4 7.49 0.16 3.45
N PHE A 5 8.50 -0.28 2.71
CA PHE A 5 9.74 0.43 2.41
C PHE A 5 9.46 1.71 1.64
N HIS A 6 8.46 1.68 0.75
CA HIS A 6 7.98 2.85 0.00
C HIS A 6 7.23 3.86 0.88
N GLU A 7 6.61 3.41 1.98
CA GLU A 7 5.79 4.24 2.87
C GLU A 7 6.64 4.94 3.95
N TRP A 8 7.94 4.64 4.01
CA TRP A 8 8.94 5.31 4.87
C TRP A 8 9.58 6.52 4.19
N MET A 9 9.32 6.74 2.90
CA MET A 9 9.99 7.73 2.06
C MET A 9 9.37 9.13 2.14
N THR A 10 8.92 9.56 3.33
CA THR A 10 8.41 10.93 3.49
C THR A 10 9.56 11.88 3.82
N TYR A 11 10.06 12.59 2.81
CA TYR A 11 11.02 13.67 3.02
C TYR A 11 10.29 14.98 3.37
N LEU A 12 10.53 15.49 4.57
CA LEU A 12 9.87 16.70 5.08
C LEU A 12 10.51 18.00 4.58
N GLY A 13 11.71 17.93 4.00
CA GLY A 13 12.54 19.08 3.67
C GLY A 13 13.31 19.63 4.87
N ILE A 14 14.55 20.05 4.63
CA ILE A 14 15.41 20.70 5.63
C ILE A 14 14.82 22.05 6.03
N LEU A 15 14.35 22.81 5.04
CA LEU A 15 13.82 24.15 5.28
C LEU A 15 12.51 24.14 6.10
N PRO A 16 11.51 23.30 5.80
CA PRO A 16 10.34 23.11 6.66
C PRO A 16 10.69 22.71 8.09
N LEU A 17 11.64 21.81 8.31
CA LEU A 17 12.08 21.41 9.66
C LEU A 17 12.70 22.58 10.44
N LEU A 18 13.57 23.35 9.78
CA LEU A 18 14.16 24.58 10.34
C LEU A 18 13.06 25.58 10.74
N LEU A 19 12.12 25.85 9.82
CA LEU A 19 11.00 26.76 10.09
C LEU A 19 10.10 26.24 11.20
N ALA A 20 9.80 24.94 11.23
CA ALA A 20 8.98 24.32 12.28
C ALA A 20 9.59 24.48 13.67
N SER A 21 10.92 24.38 13.79
CA SER A 21 11.60 24.61 15.05
C SER A 21 11.48 26.07 15.56
N LEU A 22 11.37 27.04 14.66
CA LEU A 22 11.14 28.45 15.03
C LEU A 22 9.76 28.67 15.67
N ALA A 23 8.77 27.86 15.32
CA ALA A 23 7.42 27.95 15.91
C ALA A 23 7.40 27.66 17.41
N LEU A 24 8.37 26.90 17.93
CA LEU A 24 8.51 26.60 19.36
C LEU A 24 8.78 27.85 20.21
N PHE A 25 9.29 28.91 19.58
CA PHE A 25 9.59 30.18 20.24
C PHE A 25 8.44 31.19 20.12
N ALA A 26 7.35 30.84 19.44
CA ALA A 26 6.18 31.69 19.25
C ALA A 26 5.28 31.71 20.51
N ARG A 27 5.35 32.78 21.31
CA ARG A 27 4.47 32.93 22.49
C ARG A 27 2.99 33.11 22.15
N SER A 28 2.68 33.68 20.98
CA SER A 28 1.30 34.00 20.59
C SER A 28 0.40 32.79 20.30
N ARG A 29 1.00 31.63 19.99
CA ARG A 29 0.27 30.42 19.56
C ARG A 29 0.71 29.15 20.30
N TRP A 30 1.25 29.30 21.52
CA TRP A 30 1.86 28.19 22.27
C TRP A 30 0.95 26.95 22.43
N ARG A 31 -0.38 27.13 22.57
CA ARG A 31 -1.34 26.01 22.65
C ARG A 31 -1.44 25.24 21.34
N GLN A 32 -1.50 25.95 20.20
CA GLN A 32 -1.60 25.35 18.87
C GLN A 32 -0.26 24.70 18.49
N THR A 33 0.86 25.37 18.73
CA THR A 33 2.20 24.81 18.55
C THR A 33 2.39 23.56 19.41
N GLY A 34 2.01 23.61 20.68
CA GLY A 34 2.08 22.46 21.59
C GLY A 34 1.24 21.27 21.12
N PHE A 35 0.01 21.52 20.65
CA PHE A 35 -0.84 20.49 20.05
C PHE A 35 -0.18 19.85 18.81
N LEU A 36 0.32 20.66 17.87
CA LEU A 36 0.97 20.16 16.66
C LEU A 36 2.25 19.37 16.95
N VAL A 37 3.04 19.79 17.93
CA VAL A 37 4.22 19.05 18.39
C VAL A 37 3.81 17.72 19.02
N ALA A 38 2.80 17.72 19.90
CA ALA A 38 2.29 16.49 20.50
C ALA A 38 1.73 15.53 19.44
N LEU A 39 1.01 16.05 18.44
CA LEU A 39 0.49 15.29 17.31
C LEU A 39 1.62 14.68 16.47
N ALA A 40 2.65 15.47 16.13
CA ALA A 40 3.82 14.99 15.40
C ALA A 40 4.56 13.90 16.17
N LEU A 41 4.82 14.12 17.47
CA LEU A 41 5.49 13.14 18.34
C LEU A 41 4.69 11.83 18.45
N PHE A 42 3.38 11.93 18.69
CA PHE A 42 2.50 10.77 18.73
C PHE A 42 2.52 10.01 17.40
N ALA A 43 2.36 10.71 16.29
CA ALA A 43 2.34 10.12 14.96
C ALA A 43 3.69 9.46 14.61
N THR A 44 4.83 10.07 14.97
CA THR A 44 6.16 9.48 14.79
C THR A 44 6.32 8.21 15.63
N LEU A 45 5.98 8.25 16.92
CA LEU A 45 6.06 7.07 17.80
C LEU A 45 5.17 5.93 17.31
N PHE A 46 4.00 6.26 16.79
CA PHE A 46 3.10 5.28 16.20
C PHE A 46 3.64 4.73 14.87
N ALA A 47 4.18 5.60 14.00
CA ALA A 47 4.70 5.23 12.69
C ALA A 47 5.91 4.27 12.77
N LEU A 48 6.67 4.31 13.87
CA LEU A 48 7.73 3.34 14.17
C LEU A 48 7.22 1.90 14.33
N GLY A 49 5.91 1.69 14.52
CA GLY A 49 5.29 0.38 14.57
C GLY A 49 5.97 -0.54 15.58
N ALA A 50 6.36 -1.74 15.17
CA ALA A 50 7.01 -2.72 16.04
C ALA A 50 8.33 -2.24 16.67
N ASN A 51 8.97 -1.19 16.14
CA ASN A 51 10.19 -0.60 16.70
C ASN A 51 9.90 0.40 17.85
N ALA A 52 8.64 0.80 18.05
CA ALA A 52 8.28 1.65 19.18
C ALA A 52 8.06 0.81 20.44
N PRO A 53 8.52 1.28 21.62
CA PRO A 53 8.50 0.49 22.85
C PRO A 53 7.09 0.09 23.32
N LEU A 54 6.08 0.93 23.07
CA LEU A 54 4.70 0.68 23.53
C LEU A 54 3.80 0.04 22.47
N PHE A 55 4.15 0.15 21.19
CA PHE A 55 3.26 -0.25 20.09
C PHE A 55 2.93 -1.75 20.09
N PRO A 56 3.88 -2.69 20.30
CA PRO A 56 3.58 -4.12 20.37
C PRO A 56 2.59 -4.48 21.49
N VAL A 57 2.62 -3.73 22.60
CA VAL A 57 1.69 -3.92 23.73
C VAL A 57 0.32 -3.36 23.35
N LEU A 58 0.27 -2.14 22.81
CA LEU A 58 -0.97 -1.49 22.38
C LEU A 58 -1.74 -2.34 21.36
N VAL A 59 -1.05 -2.96 20.40
CA VAL A 59 -1.70 -3.81 19.37
C VAL A 59 -2.38 -5.05 19.98
N ARG A 60 -1.88 -5.55 21.12
CA ARG A 60 -2.47 -6.70 21.81
C ARG A 60 -3.63 -6.32 22.72
N VAL A 61 -3.60 -5.11 23.28
CA VAL A 61 -4.56 -4.66 24.31
C VAL A 61 -5.71 -3.86 23.70
N LEU A 62 -5.45 -3.02 22.70
CA LEU A 62 -6.46 -2.15 22.10
C LEU A 62 -7.19 -2.88 20.96
N PRO A 63 -8.51 -3.14 21.11
CA PRO A 63 -9.28 -3.80 20.07
C PRO A 63 -9.29 -2.96 18.79
N GLY A 64 -9.16 -3.64 17.64
CA GLY A 64 -9.13 -3.00 16.32
C GLY A 64 -7.79 -2.39 15.92
N LEU A 65 -6.83 -2.20 16.84
CA LEU A 65 -5.52 -1.64 16.48
C LEU A 65 -4.72 -2.61 15.60
N SER A 66 -4.93 -3.92 15.78
CA SER A 66 -4.37 -4.97 14.93
C SER A 66 -4.86 -4.95 13.48
N TRP A 67 -5.94 -4.23 13.18
CA TRP A 67 -6.44 -4.05 11.81
C TRP A 67 -5.63 -3.00 11.04
N LEU A 68 -4.89 -2.12 11.73
CA LEU A 68 -4.00 -1.15 11.11
C LEU A 68 -2.71 -1.82 10.64
N ARG A 69 -2.71 -2.21 9.37
CA ARG A 69 -1.67 -3.03 8.78
C ARG A 69 -0.34 -2.30 8.57
N VAL A 70 -0.37 -0.99 8.33
CA VAL A 70 0.81 -0.18 8.01
C VAL A 70 0.88 1.06 8.91
N PRO A 71 1.50 0.95 10.11
CA PRO A 71 1.65 2.08 11.02
C PRO A 71 2.41 3.26 10.41
N ALA A 72 3.37 2.96 9.52
CA ALA A 72 4.20 3.96 8.88
C ALA A 72 3.43 5.02 8.08
N ARG A 73 2.20 4.76 7.63
CA ARG A 73 1.37 5.75 6.93
C ARG A 73 1.06 6.99 7.77
N LEU A 74 1.21 6.93 9.10
CA LEU A 74 1.09 8.10 9.96
C LEU A 74 2.19 9.14 9.74
N TRP A 75 3.23 8.85 8.95
CA TRP A 75 4.16 9.88 8.46
C TRP A 75 3.46 11.02 7.73
N PHE A 76 2.30 10.78 7.09
CA PHE A 76 1.48 11.86 6.53
C PHE A 76 0.99 12.85 7.60
N VAL A 77 0.63 12.35 8.79
CA VAL A 77 0.21 13.20 9.92
C VAL A 77 1.40 14.00 10.46
N VAL A 78 2.59 13.40 10.50
CA VAL A 78 3.83 14.11 10.85
C VAL A 78 4.10 15.23 9.84
N ALA A 79 4.01 14.94 8.54
CA ALA A 79 4.21 15.93 7.48
C ALA A 79 3.22 17.09 7.58
N PHE A 80 1.94 16.78 7.82
CA PHE A 80 0.91 17.78 8.06
C PHE A 80 1.23 18.68 9.27
N ALA A 81 1.58 18.07 10.40
CA ALA A 81 1.90 18.82 11.62
C ALA A 81 3.15 19.70 11.44
N VAL A 82 4.21 19.17 10.81
CA VAL A 82 5.45 19.90 10.51
C VAL A 82 5.19 21.04 9.53
N ALA A 83 4.35 20.85 8.50
CA ALA A 83 4.00 21.91 7.57
C ALA A 83 3.27 23.08 8.27
N LEU A 84 2.34 22.79 9.18
CA LEU A 84 1.66 23.81 9.99
C LEU A 84 2.63 24.52 10.95
N LEU A 85 3.53 23.78 11.59
CA LEU A 85 4.59 24.34 12.42
C LEU A 85 5.53 25.22 11.59
N ALA A 86 5.91 24.81 10.39
CA ALA A 86 6.72 25.62 9.48
C ALA A 86 6.02 26.92 9.13
N GLY A 87 4.71 26.89 8.87
CA GLY A 87 3.88 28.07 8.68
C GLY A 87 3.88 29.02 9.89
N HIS A 88 3.75 28.48 11.10
CA HIS A 88 3.93 29.27 12.33
C HIS A 88 5.33 29.87 12.44
N GLY A 89 6.38 29.13 12.04
CA GLY A 89 7.75 29.62 11.98
C GLY A 89 7.93 30.81 11.04
N VAL A 90 7.33 30.75 9.84
CA VAL A 90 7.33 31.87 8.88
C VAL A 90 6.60 33.09 9.45
N GLU A 91 5.48 32.88 10.16
CA GLU A 91 4.73 33.94 10.82
C GLU A 91 5.56 34.63 11.92
N VAL A 92 6.34 33.86 12.68
CA VAL A 92 7.29 34.39 13.68
C VAL A 92 8.36 35.28 13.02
N LEU A 93 8.90 34.85 11.87
CA LEU A 93 9.88 35.66 11.12
C LEU A 93 9.25 36.93 10.51
N SER A 94 7.96 36.88 10.19
CA SER A 94 7.25 37.98 9.52
C SER A 94 6.70 39.04 10.49
N ARG A 95 6.54 38.73 11.77
CA ARG A 95 5.95 39.63 12.78
C ARG A 95 7.02 40.36 13.61
N PRO A 96 7.07 41.71 13.58
CA PRO A 96 7.96 42.48 14.45
C PRO A 96 7.66 42.21 15.93
N GLY A 97 8.68 41.77 16.70
CA GLY A 97 8.56 41.52 18.14
C GLY A 97 8.01 40.15 18.54
N ALA A 98 7.76 39.23 17.58
CA ALA A 98 7.33 37.86 17.88
C ALA A 98 8.42 37.02 18.56
N LEU A 99 9.70 37.34 18.32
CA LEU A 99 10.85 36.76 19.00
C LEU A 99 11.29 37.68 20.17
N PRO A 100 11.74 37.13 21.30
CA PRO A 100 12.20 37.92 22.45
C PRO A 100 13.37 38.85 22.05
N GLY A 101 13.20 40.16 22.17
CA GLY A 101 14.12 41.17 21.64
C GLY A 101 15.59 41.06 22.12
N GLY A 102 16.53 41.52 21.30
CA GLY A 102 17.97 41.62 21.62
C GLY A 102 18.85 40.46 21.11
N GLN A 103 19.99 40.23 21.77
CA GLN A 103 20.93 39.13 21.46
C GLN A 103 20.27 37.75 21.53
N ALA A 104 19.18 37.59 22.29
CA ALA A 104 18.45 36.34 22.45
C ALA A 104 17.81 35.85 21.13
N THR A 105 17.19 36.74 20.35
CA THR A 105 16.63 36.41 19.03
C THR A 105 17.70 35.89 18.07
N ARG A 106 18.86 36.58 18.00
CA ARG A 106 19.99 36.16 17.16
C ARG A 106 20.53 34.80 17.60
N ARG A 107 20.66 34.57 18.91
CA ARG A 107 21.10 33.28 19.47
C ARG A 107 20.13 32.14 19.13
N VAL A 108 18.82 32.38 19.17
CA VAL A 108 17.82 31.36 18.81
C VAL A 108 17.89 31.01 17.32
N ILE A 109 17.96 32.01 16.43
CA ILE A 109 18.09 31.78 14.99
C ILE A 109 19.41 31.05 14.68
N THR A 110 20.52 31.45 15.31
CA THR A 110 21.81 30.77 15.14
C THR A 110 21.78 29.35 15.69
N LEU A 111 21.15 29.09 16.84
CA LEU A 111 21.03 27.74 17.41
C LEU A 111 20.16 26.83 16.54
N VAL A 112 19.07 27.34 15.99
CA VAL A 112 18.22 26.61 15.05
C VAL A 112 18.98 26.32 13.76
N ALA A 113 19.72 27.30 13.21
CA ALA A 113 20.51 27.10 12.01
C ALA A 113 21.66 26.09 12.23
N VAL A 114 22.41 26.24 13.32
CA VAL A 114 23.52 25.34 13.67
C VAL A 114 23.01 23.95 14.03
N GLY A 115 21.93 23.86 14.81
CA GLY A 115 21.29 22.59 15.18
C GLY A 115 20.70 21.87 13.97
N GLY A 116 20.09 22.59 13.04
CA GLY A 116 19.61 22.04 11.77
C GLY A 116 20.75 21.58 10.87
N ILE A 117 21.83 22.37 10.74
CA ILE A 117 23.03 21.95 10.00
C ILE A 117 23.64 20.68 10.63
N ALA A 118 23.76 20.62 11.96
CA ALA A 118 24.26 19.45 12.66
C ALA A 118 23.35 18.23 12.46
N PHE A 119 22.03 18.41 12.47
CA PHE A 119 21.05 17.36 12.20
C PHE A 119 21.16 16.85 10.75
N CYS A 120 21.30 17.74 9.77
CA CYS A 120 21.53 17.36 8.37
C CYS A 120 22.85 16.60 8.19
N LEU A 121 23.92 17.00 8.87
CA LEU A 121 25.20 16.29 8.85
C LEU A 121 25.10 14.91 9.51
N LEU A 122 24.32 14.77 10.57
CA LEU A 122 24.04 13.48 11.21
C LEU A 122 23.20 12.56 10.31
N LEU A 123 22.17 13.09 9.64
CA LEU A 123 21.38 12.34 8.67
C LEU A 123 22.22 11.92 7.46
N ALA A 124 23.02 12.83 6.91
CA ALA A 124 23.94 12.51 5.81
C ALA A 124 24.98 11.46 6.22
N GLY A 125 25.55 11.57 7.43
CA GLY A 125 26.47 10.58 7.98
C GLY A 125 25.80 9.21 8.21
N GLY A 126 24.56 9.19 8.71
CA GLY A 126 23.78 7.97 8.88
C GLY A 126 23.42 7.31 7.54
N PHE A 127 23.04 8.10 6.55
CA PHE A 127 22.74 7.64 5.20
C PHE A 127 23.99 7.06 4.51
N LEU A 128 25.14 7.72 4.63
CA LEU A 128 26.44 7.24 4.14
C LEU A 128 26.90 5.95 4.85
N ALA A 129 26.62 5.83 6.16
CA ALA A 129 26.89 4.60 6.91
C ALA A 129 26.02 3.42 6.46
N MET A 130 24.78 3.69 6.01
CA MET A 130 23.83 2.67 5.55
C MET A 130 24.18 2.12 4.15
N TYR A 131 24.83 2.91 3.30
CA TYR A 131 25.16 2.57 1.89
C TYR A 131 26.60 2.03 1.67
N HIS A 132 27.27 1.53 2.72
CA HIS A 132 28.60 0.87 2.72
C HIS A 132 29.84 1.74 2.43
N THR A 133 30.34 2.53 3.40
CA THR A 133 31.78 2.93 3.41
C THR A 133 32.37 3.42 4.75
N LEU A 134 31.69 3.31 5.90
CA LEU A 134 32.28 3.76 7.18
C LEU A 134 32.10 2.74 8.31
N PRO A 135 33.20 2.29 8.97
CA PRO A 135 33.15 1.52 10.21
C PRO A 135 32.24 2.21 11.25
N ALA A 136 31.43 1.43 11.98
CA ALA A 136 30.50 1.91 12.99
C ALA A 136 31.13 2.84 14.06
N THR A 137 32.45 2.75 14.25
CA THR A 137 33.26 3.62 15.11
C THR A 137 33.31 5.08 14.64
N LEU A 138 33.28 5.35 13.33
CA LEU A 138 33.30 6.71 12.77
C LEU A 138 31.93 7.39 12.84
N GLY A 139 30.84 6.64 12.72
CA GLY A 139 29.49 7.13 13.02
C GLY A 139 29.33 7.51 14.50
N GLY A 140 29.89 6.70 15.40
CA GLY A 140 29.98 7.00 16.84
C GLY A 140 30.81 8.26 17.14
N LEU A 141 31.92 8.49 16.42
CA LEU A 141 32.74 9.70 16.54
C LEU A 141 32.02 10.96 16.07
N ALA A 142 31.17 10.90 15.05
CA ALA A 142 30.36 12.04 14.62
C ALA A 142 29.29 12.41 15.66
N VAL A 143 28.68 11.41 16.32
CA VAL A 143 27.76 11.60 17.46
C VAL A 143 28.50 12.14 18.69
N PHE A 144 29.72 11.66 18.96
CA PHE A 144 30.57 12.16 20.04
C PHE A 144 31.10 13.58 19.78
N ALA A 145 31.46 13.91 18.54
CA ALA A 145 31.94 15.24 18.17
C ALA A 145 30.81 16.28 18.19
N SER A 146 29.59 15.89 17.81
CA SER A 146 28.39 16.75 17.90
C SER A 146 27.89 16.88 19.34
N GLY A 147 27.95 15.81 20.14
CA GLY A 147 27.75 15.86 21.60
C GLY A 147 28.82 16.70 22.30
N GLY A 148 30.08 16.62 21.86
CA GLY A 148 31.21 17.41 22.32
C GLY A 148 31.08 18.88 21.93
N LEU A 149 30.55 19.19 20.75
CA LEU A 149 30.22 20.54 20.32
C LEU A 149 29.07 21.12 21.13
N LEU A 150 28.03 20.33 21.42
CA LEU A 150 26.94 20.71 22.32
C LEU A 150 27.41 20.92 23.77
N LEU A 151 28.33 20.09 24.26
CA LEU A 151 28.97 20.23 25.58
C LEU A 151 29.94 21.41 25.65
N LEU A 152 30.66 21.71 24.57
CA LEU A 152 31.50 22.90 24.43
C LEU A 152 30.64 24.17 24.38
N ILE A 153 29.52 24.13 23.66
CA ILE A 153 28.52 25.21 23.65
C ILE A 153 27.87 25.34 25.03
N TYR A 154 27.64 24.24 25.75
CA TYR A 154 27.12 24.24 27.13
C TYR A 154 28.14 24.78 28.15
N SER A 155 29.41 24.41 28.05
CA SER A 155 30.48 24.89 28.94
C SER A 155 30.78 26.37 28.73
N LEU A 156 30.74 26.83 27.48
CA LEU A 156 30.78 28.26 27.13
C LEU A 156 29.54 29.03 27.61
N ARG A 157 28.44 28.34 27.97
CA ARG A 157 27.16 28.90 28.44
C ARG A 157 27.02 28.91 29.96
N PHE A 158 27.67 28.01 30.70
CA PHE A 158 27.47 27.82 32.15
C PHE A 158 28.71 28.04 33.03
N GLY A 159 29.87 28.39 32.47
CA GLY A 159 31.06 28.79 33.25
C GLY A 159 30.95 30.13 34.01
N SER A 160 29.75 30.55 34.40
CA SER A 160 29.52 31.73 35.25
C SER A 160 29.21 31.34 36.71
N VAL A 161 29.71 30.21 37.18
CA VAL A 161 29.86 30.02 38.62
C VAL A 161 31.00 30.93 39.04
N LYS A 162 30.69 31.97 39.82
CA LYS A 162 31.69 32.76 40.52
C LYS A 162 32.43 31.83 41.48
N THR A 163 33.56 31.28 41.08
CA THR A 163 34.59 30.86 42.01
C THR A 163 35.48 32.07 42.25
N GLU A 164 35.55 32.49 43.51
CA GLU A 164 36.47 33.52 43.99
C GLU A 164 37.90 33.18 43.57
N SER A 165 38.60 34.22 43.10
CA SER A 165 40.06 34.39 43.04
C SER A 165 40.92 33.20 42.59
N ASP A 166 41.31 33.19 41.31
CA ASP A 166 42.65 32.70 40.94
C ASP A 166 43.20 33.46 39.71
N PRO A 167 44.41 34.06 39.75
CA PRO A 167 44.95 34.84 38.65
C PRO A 167 45.89 34.00 37.78
N MET A 168 45.43 33.63 36.58
CA MET A 168 46.17 33.56 35.30
C MET A 168 45.55 32.51 34.36
N CYS A 169 44.56 32.92 33.56
CA CYS A 169 44.14 32.15 32.39
C CYS A 169 44.50 32.95 31.11
N PRO A 170 45.38 32.44 30.21
CA PRO A 170 45.85 33.18 29.03
C PRO A 170 44.75 33.50 28.00
N PHE A 171 43.58 32.85 28.11
CA PHE A 171 42.48 32.96 27.16
C PHE A 171 41.54 34.14 27.39
N ASP A 172 41.60 34.80 28.55
CA ASP A 172 40.67 35.88 28.89
C ASP A 172 41.02 37.21 28.22
N SER A 173 42.27 37.38 27.79
CA SER A 173 42.76 38.54 27.03
C SER A 173 42.31 38.49 25.57
N LEU A 174 42.42 37.31 24.94
CA LEU A 174 41.96 37.06 23.56
C LEU A 174 40.43 37.14 23.45
N ARG A 175 39.71 36.62 24.46
CA ARG A 175 38.25 36.70 24.54
C ARG A 175 37.73 38.14 24.67
N ARG A 176 38.43 38.98 25.46
CA ARG A 176 38.08 40.41 25.61
C ARG A 176 38.38 41.22 24.36
N ALA A 177 39.49 40.96 23.67
CA ALA A 177 39.85 41.62 22.41
C ALA A 177 38.92 41.24 21.24
N ALA A 178 38.54 39.97 21.11
CA ALA A 178 37.57 39.54 20.09
C ALA A 178 36.16 40.11 20.35
N CYS A 179 35.75 40.22 21.63
CA CYS A 179 34.45 40.78 22.00
C CYS A 179 34.36 42.30 21.82
N SER A 180 35.46 43.05 21.95
CA SER A 180 35.45 44.52 21.82
C SER A 180 35.39 45.01 20.36
N VAL A 181 35.90 44.21 19.41
CA VAL A 181 35.90 44.55 17.97
C VAL A 181 34.66 44.00 17.25
N LEU A 182 34.22 42.78 17.56
CA LEU A 182 33.10 42.15 16.86
C LEU A 182 31.72 42.65 17.32
N ARG A 183 31.57 43.11 18.57
CA ARG A 183 30.28 43.60 19.09
C ARG A 183 29.79 44.89 18.42
N PRO A 184 30.61 45.94 18.22
CA PRO A 184 30.17 47.16 17.57
C PRO A 184 29.86 46.94 16.08
N LEU A 185 30.68 46.17 15.36
CA LEU A 185 30.48 45.84 13.95
C LEU A 185 29.23 44.98 13.73
N ALA A 186 29.00 43.95 14.57
CA ALA A 186 27.79 43.14 14.50
C ALA A 186 26.54 43.89 14.92
N HIS A 187 26.64 44.91 15.78
CA HIS A 187 25.52 45.73 16.25
C HIS A 187 25.17 46.88 15.29
N TYR A 188 26.18 47.45 14.62
CA TYR A 188 26.02 48.43 13.55
C TYR A 188 25.41 47.77 12.30
N ALA A 189 25.93 46.62 11.85
CA ALA A 189 25.36 45.81 10.77
C ALA A 189 23.96 45.23 11.11
N ALA A 190 23.63 45.05 12.40
CA ALA A 190 22.29 44.65 12.83
C ALA A 190 21.24 45.75 12.69
N ARG A 191 21.62 46.97 13.08
CA ARG A 191 20.68 48.06 13.31
C ARG A 191 20.35 48.83 12.04
N THR A 192 21.29 48.92 11.09
CA THR A 192 21.07 49.64 9.82
C THR A 192 20.45 48.75 8.74
N THR A 193 20.79 47.47 8.66
CA THR A 193 20.35 46.60 7.54
C THR A 193 18.99 45.91 7.78
N VAL A 194 18.65 45.57 9.03
CA VAL A 194 17.49 44.70 9.31
C VAL A 194 16.20 45.48 9.56
N ARG A 195 16.24 46.71 10.08
CA ARG A 195 15.00 47.38 10.53
C ARG A 195 14.27 48.20 9.48
N GLN A 196 14.96 48.73 8.46
CA GLN A 196 14.34 49.62 7.45
C GLN A 196 14.21 48.99 6.05
N GLN A 197 15.01 47.98 5.68
CA GLN A 197 14.91 47.32 4.36
C GLN A 197 13.91 46.16 4.27
N ILE A 198 13.42 45.62 5.40
CA ILE A 198 12.58 44.40 5.38
C ILE A 198 11.20 44.65 4.75
N LYS A 199 10.56 45.81 4.94
CA LYS A 199 9.23 46.05 4.38
C LYS A 199 9.18 46.02 2.84
N GLY A 200 10.24 46.45 2.15
CA GLY A 200 10.36 46.40 0.69
C GLY A 200 10.93 45.09 0.13
N ARG A 201 11.61 44.27 0.94
CA ARG A 201 12.27 43.01 0.52
C ARG A 201 11.55 41.73 0.97
N MET A 202 10.38 41.84 1.60
CA MET A 202 9.56 40.68 1.99
C MET A 202 9.19 39.79 0.80
N TRP A 203 8.93 40.38 -0.37
CA TRP A 203 8.69 39.62 -1.60
C TRP A 203 9.92 38.79 -1.99
N LEU A 204 11.12 39.38 -1.98
CA LEU A 204 12.37 38.67 -2.27
C LEU A 204 12.63 37.52 -1.27
N PHE A 205 12.39 37.74 0.02
CA PHE A 205 12.51 36.69 1.04
C PHE A 205 11.54 35.53 0.81
N ARG A 206 10.26 35.84 0.51
CA ARG A 206 9.24 34.82 0.18
C ARG A 206 9.60 34.03 -1.06
N THR A 207 10.03 34.72 -2.12
CA THR A 207 10.45 34.08 -3.37
C THR A 207 11.66 33.17 -3.15
N LEU A 208 12.70 33.64 -2.44
CA LEU A 208 13.88 32.83 -2.15
C LEU A 208 13.55 31.61 -1.27
N THR A 209 12.68 31.79 -0.27
CA THR A 209 12.21 30.68 0.59
C THR A 209 11.47 29.63 -0.24
N LEU A 210 10.61 30.07 -1.16
CA LEU A 210 9.87 29.17 -2.06
C LEU A 210 10.83 28.44 -3.02
N VAL A 211 11.78 29.15 -3.62
CA VAL A 211 12.78 28.54 -4.52
C VAL A 211 13.62 27.50 -3.78
N LEU A 212 14.11 27.81 -2.58
CA LEU A 212 14.87 26.86 -1.76
C LEU A 212 14.03 25.66 -1.34
N LEU A 213 12.76 25.88 -0.96
CA LEU A 213 11.83 24.81 -0.63
C LEU A 213 11.60 23.87 -1.81
N VAL A 214 11.31 24.44 -2.99
CA VAL A 214 11.08 23.66 -4.22
C VAL A 214 12.35 22.92 -4.61
N ALA A 215 13.52 23.55 -4.56
CA ALA A 215 14.79 22.91 -4.88
C ALA A 215 15.12 21.76 -3.93
N ASP A 216 14.89 21.92 -2.62
CA ASP A 216 15.13 20.92 -1.59
C ASP A 216 14.23 19.68 -1.79
N LEU A 217 12.92 19.90 -1.93
CA LEU A 217 11.97 18.81 -2.16
C LEU A 217 12.17 18.15 -3.52
N TRP A 218 12.37 18.94 -4.58
CA TRP A 218 12.60 18.42 -5.94
C TRP A 218 13.86 17.57 -6.02
N TRP A 219 14.96 17.99 -5.38
CA TRP A 219 16.20 17.22 -5.37
C TRP A 219 15.98 15.82 -4.80
N MET A 220 15.31 15.72 -3.65
CA MET A 220 15.01 14.43 -3.05
C MET A 220 14.02 13.63 -3.89
N ASP A 221 12.89 14.22 -4.27
CA ASP A 221 11.85 13.54 -5.03
C ASP A 221 12.38 13.03 -6.37
N SER A 222 13.11 13.86 -7.13
CA SER A 222 13.70 13.45 -8.41
C SER A 222 14.72 12.30 -8.28
N SER A 223 15.37 12.14 -7.12
CA SER A 223 16.24 11.00 -6.85
C SER A 223 15.51 9.69 -6.56
N LEU A 224 14.22 9.76 -6.20
CA LEU A 224 13.36 8.61 -5.89
C LEU A 224 12.61 8.07 -7.12
N PHE A 225 12.55 8.83 -8.21
CA PHE A 225 11.85 8.42 -9.43
C PHE A 225 12.84 8.06 -10.53
N THR A 226 12.52 6.97 -11.26
CA THR A 226 13.11 6.70 -12.56
C THR A 226 12.02 6.88 -13.61
N VAL A 227 12.19 7.86 -14.50
CA VAL A 227 11.27 8.08 -15.61
C VAL A 227 11.59 7.07 -16.71
N ARG A 228 10.58 6.29 -17.12
CA ARG A 228 10.68 5.33 -18.23
C ARG A 228 9.67 5.68 -19.31
N SER A 229 9.99 5.37 -20.56
CA SER A 229 9.01 5.52 -21.63
C SER A 229 7.90 4.45 -21.49
N PRO A 230 6.68 4.70 -22.03
CA PRO A 230 5.65 3.66 -22.08
C PRO A 230 6.12 2.40 -22.81
N GLU A 231 6.95 2.53 -23.84
CA GLU A 231 7.49 1.39 -24.59
C GLU A 231 8.40 0.53 -23.71
N GLU A 232 9.31 1.14 -22.94
CA GLU A 232 10.18 0.43 -21.99
C GLU A 232 9.40 -0.21 -20.83
N ALA A 233 8.39 0.50 -20.31
CA ALA A 233 7.59 0.03 -19.19
C ALA A 233 6.73 -1.19 -19.57
N PHE A 234 6.23 -1.24 -20.81
CA PHE A 234 5.36 -2.30 -21.31
C PHE A 234 6.10 -3.36 -22.15
N ALA A 235 7.42 -3.25 -22.31
CA ALA A 235 8.21 -4.22 -23.08
C ALA A 235 8.31 -5.61 -22.41
N PRO A 236 8.57 -5.74 -21.09
CA PRO A 236 8.75 -7.06 -20.46
C PRO A 236 7.45 -7.88 -20.48
N GLY A 237 7.47 -9.06 -21.13
CA GLY A 237 6.31 -9.97 -21.24
C GLY A 237 5.30 -9.59 -22.33
N ARG A 238 5.60 -8.58 -23.17
CA ARG A 238 4.68 -8.10 -24.22
C ARG A 238 4.38 -9.16 -25.28
N ASP A 239 5.40 -9.89 -25.70
CA ASP A 239 5.30 -10.98 -26.69
C ASP A 239 4.40 -12.12 -26.18
N VAL A 240 4.53 -12.48 -24.90
CA VAL A 240 3.65 -13.42 -24.21
C VAL A 240 2.21 -12.93 -24.20
N ALA A 241 1.97 -11.67 -23.81
CA ALA A 241 0.64 -11.08 -23.79
C ALA A 241 0.00 -11.03 -25.19
N VAL A 242 0.76 -10.60 -26.22
CA VAL A 242 0.29 -10.56 -27.62
C VAL A 242 -0.08 -11.97 -28.11
N TYR A 243 0.76 -12.96 -27.85
CA TYR A 243 0.49 -14.34 -28.25
C TYR A 243 -0.78 -14.87 -27.56
N LEU A 244 -0.93 -14.66 -26.25
CA LEU A 244 -2.09 -15.12 -25.49
C LEU A 244 -3.39 -14.42 -25.95
N ALA A 245 -3.34 -13.12 -26.25
CA ALA A 245 -4.49 -12.39 -26.80
C ALA A 245 -4.93 -12.94 -28.17
N GLN A 246 -3.97 -13.37 -29.01
CA GLN A 246 -4.29 -14.02 -30.28
C GLN A 246 -4.80 -15.44 -30.10
N ALA A 247 -4.24 -16.20 -29.15
CA ALA A 247 -4.58 -17.60 -28.91
C ALA A 247 -5.95 -17.77 -28.21
N THR A 248 -6.35 -16.80 -27.38
CA THR A 248 -7.68 -16.77 -26.72
C THR A 248 -8.81 -16.48 -27.70
N GLY A 249 -8.54 -15.70 -28.75
CA GLY A 249 -9.53 -15.32 -29.76
C GLY A 249 -10.63 -14.38 -29.21
N PRO A 250 -11.67 -14.07 -30.01
CA PRO A 250 -12.67 -13.06 -29.68
C PRO A 250 -13.76 -13.54 -28.70
N THR A 251 -13.37 -14.34 -27.69
CA THR A 251 -14.30 -14.86 -26.68
C THR A 251 -14.60 -13.80 -25.62
N SER A 252 -15.86 -13.74 -25.15
CA SER A 252 -16.26 -12.81 -24.09
C SER A 252 -17.08 -13.54 -23.01
N PRO A 253 -16.58 -13.65 -21.77
CA PRO A 253 -15.23 -13.26 -21.36
C PRO A 253 -14.15 -14.16 -21.98
N PRO A 254 -12.91 -13.67 -22.11
CA PRO A 254 -11.78 -14.50 -22.51
C PRO A 254 -11.47 -15.53 -21.42
N PRO A 255 -10.96 -16.72 -21.80
CA PRO A 255 -10.58 -17.74 -20.84
C PRO A 255 -9.43 -17.24 -19.98
N ARG A 256 -9.33 -17.76 -18.76
CA ARG A 256 -8.33 -17.34 -17.80
C ARG A 256 -6.97 -17.96 -18.06
N ILE A 257 -5.96 -17.34 -17.48
CA ILE A 257 -4.55 -17.68 -17.58
C ILE A 257 -3.98 -17.82 -16.18
N TYR A 258 -3.13 -18.82 -15.96
CA TYR A 258 -2.36 -18.98 -14.73
C TYR A 258 -0.89 -18.68 -14.96
N SER A 259 -0.28 -17.79 -14.18
CA SER A 259 1.14 -17.46 -14.28
C SER A 259 1.91 -17.59 -12.95
N PRO A 260 2.35 -18.82 -12.58
CA PRO A 260 3.01 -19.05 -11.30
C PRO A 260 4.35 -18.30 -11.11
N SER A 261 4.88 -17.67 -12.16
CA SER A 261 6.16 -16.94 -12.16
C SER A 261 6.01 -15.47 -12.59
N TYR A 262 4.79 -14.93 -12.65
CA TYR A 262 4.55 -13.57 -13.15
C TYR A 262 5.03 -13.34 -14.61
N SER A 263 5.06 -14.40 -15.41
CA SER A 263 5.37 -14.35 -16.85
C SER A 263 4.39 -13.51 -17.64
N LEU A 264 3.16 -13.36 -17.14
CA LEU A 264 2.19 -12.38 -17.62
C LEU A 264 1.98 -11.28 -16.55
N PRO A 265 2.65 -10.13 -16.69
CA PRO A 265 2.42 -8.98 -15.81
C PRO A 265 0.98 -8.46 -15.88
N GLN A 266 0.37 -8.16 -14.72
CA GLN A 266 -1.04 -7.75 -14.62
C GLN A 266 -1.41 -6.52 -15.46
N HIS A 267 -0.50 -5.56 -15.61
CA HIS A 267 -0.75 -4.36 -16.43
C HIS A 267 -0.82 -4.68 -17.93
N LEU A 268 -0.09 -5.71 -18.39
CA LEU A 268 -0.24 -6.24 -19.75
C LEU A 268 -1.52 -7.05 -19.86
N GLY A 269 -1.88 -7.83 -18.83
CA GLY A 269 -3.17 -8.51 -18.78
C GLY A 269 -4.32 -7.53 -18.97
N ALA A 270 -4.32 -6.41 -18.23
CA ALA A 270 -5.32 -5.35 -18.38
C ALA A 270 -5.30 -4.67 -19.77
N LEU A 271 -4.13 -4.46 -20.37
CA LEU A 271 -4.01 -3.82 -21.68
C LEU A 271 -4.56 -4.69 -22.82
N TYR A 272 -4.39 -6.02 -22.71
CA TYR A 272 -4.76 -6.99 -23.73
C TYR A 272 -6.04 -7.77 -23.41
N ASP A 273 -6.81 -7.35 -22.41
CA ASP A 273 -8.03 -8.02 -21.92
C ASP A 273 -7.80 -9.51 -21.57
N LEU A 274 -6.68 -9.82 -20.93
CA LEU A 274 -6.35 -11.17 -20.50
C LEU A 274 -6.72 -11.35 -19.03
N HIS A 275 -7.61 -12.30 -18.76
CA HIS A 275 -8.03 -12.64 -17.41
C HIS A 275 -7.03 -13.60 -16.76
N GLN A 276 -6.68 -13.35 -15.50
CA GLN A 276 -5.76 -14.20 -14.72
C GLN A 276 -6.49 -14.83 -13.53
N VAL A 277 -6.11 -16.05 -13.16
CA VAL A 277 -6.53 -16.68 -11.88
C VAL A 277 -5.59 -16.31 -10.72
N ASP A 278 -4.45 -15.71 -11.04
CA ASP A 278 -3.39 -15.37 -10.11
C ASP A 278 -3.03 -13.87 -10.18
N GLY A 279 -2.05 -13.46 -9.39
CA GLY A 279 -1.55 -12.09 -9.36
C GLY A 279 -1.61 -11.43 -7.98
N VAL A 280 -1.55 -10.10 -7.96
CA VAL A 280 -1.58 -9.28 -6.75
C VAL A 280 -3.02 -8.95 -6.35
N ASP A 281 -3.44 -9.43 -5.18
CA ASP A 281 -4.68 -9.07 -4.52
C ASP A 281 -4.42 -8.91 -3.01
N PRO A 282 -4.55 -7.69 -2.43
CA PRO A 282 -4.39 -7.50 -1.00
C PRO A 282 -5.58 -8.04 -0.17
N THR A 283 -6.71 -8.33 -0.81
CA THR A 283 -7.99 -8.71 -0.20
C THR A 283 -8.45 -10.09 -0.66
N GLN A 284 -7.71 -11.11 -0.26
CA GLN A 284 -7.96 -12.49 -0.71
C GLN A 284 -8.98 -13.22 0.19
N LEU A 285 -9.86 -13.99 -0.44
CA LEU A 285 -10.73 -14.95 0.26
C LEU A 285 -9.90 -16.16 0.70
N ALA A 286 -10.00 -16.54 1.98
CA ALA A 286 -9.25 -17.68 2.53
C ALA A 286 -9.50 -18.98 1.75
N ARG A 287 -10.74 -19.21 1.30
CA ARG A 287 -11.10 -20.35 0.45
C ARG A 287 -10.45 -20.30 -0.94
N TYR A 288 -10.35 -19.12 -1.55
CA TYR A 288 -9.67 -18.98 -2.83
C TYR A 288 -8.17 -19.30 -2.71
N VAL A 289 -7.53 -18.82 -1.64
CA VAL A 289 -6.12 -19.16 -1.35
C VAL A 289 -5.94 -20.67 -1.12
N ALA A 290 -6.85 -21.29 -0.36
CA ALA A 290 -6.80 -22.73 -0.11
C ALA A 290 -7.01 -23.55 -1.40
N PHE A 291 -7.94 -23.12 -2.27
CA PHE A 291 -8.17 -23.71 -3.59
C PHE A 291 -6.94 -23.57 -4.48
N MET A 292 -6.40 -22.35 -4.63
CA MET A 292 -5.25 -22.08 -5.50
C MET A 292 -3.98 -22.78 -5.02
N ARG A 293 -3.84 -23.07 -3.72
CA ARG A 293 -2.76 -23.91 -3.21
C ARG A 293 -2.86 -25.34 -3.74
N LEU A 294 -4.07 -25.91 -3.73
CA LEU A 294 -4.33 -27.25 -4.28
C LEU A 294 -4.16 -27.25 -5.81
N ALA A 295 -4.83 -26.33 -6.51
CA ALA A 295 -4.81 -26.23 -7.96
C ALA A 295 -3.42 -25.84 -8.52
N GLY A 296 -2.67 -24.98 -7.83
CA GLY A 296 -1.34 -24.53 -8.23
C GLY A 296 -0.22 -25.48 -7.82
N GLY A 297 -0.49 -26.45 -6.94
CA GLY A 297 0.48 -27.47 -6.51
C GLY A 297 1.63 -26.95 -5.64
N TYR A 298 1.43 -25.83 -4.94
CA TYR A 298 2.43 -25.22 -4.05
C TYR A 298 2.05 -25.41 -2.57
N SER A 299 2.99 -25.21 -1.63
CA SER A 299 2.83 -25.66 -0.23
C SER A 299 2.85 -24.54 0.81
N GLU A 300 3.24 -23.35 0.37
CA GLU A 300 3.43 -22.15 1.16
C GLU A 300 2.15 -21.78 1.89
N ARG A 301 2.31 -21.31 3.13
CA ARG A 301 1.21 -20.96 4.02
C ARG A 301 1.41 -19.56 4.57
N GLY A 302 0.30 -18.93 4.91
CA GLY A 302 0.27 -17.58 5.42
C GLY A 302 -0.23 -16.59 4.38
N TYR A 303 -0.40 -15.36 4.83
CA TYR A 303 -0.90 -14.29 3.98
C TYR A 303 0.24 -13.69 3.14
N ALA A 304 0.04 -13.66 1.82
CA ALA A 304 0.80 -12.84 0.89
C ALA A 304 -0.19 -12.00 0.06
N VAL A 305 0.27 -10.88 -0.47
CA VAL A 305 -0.54 -10.09 -1.42
C VAL A 305 -0.58 -10.74 -2.80
N THR A 306 0.22 -11.78 -3.04
CA THR A 306 0.27 -12.48 -4.32
C THR A 306 -0.29 -13.90 -4.18
N ILE A 307 -0.84 -14.39 -5.27
CA ILE A 307 -1.12 -15.81 -5.49
C ILE A 307 -0.28 -16.21 -6.71
N PRO A 308 0.60 -17.21 -6.64
CA PRO A 308 1.07 -17.89 -5.43
C PRO A 308 1.90 -16.94 -4.50
N PRO A 309 2.08 -17.29 -3.21
CA PRO A 309 2.78 -16.45 -2.23
C PRO A 309 4.32 -16.57 -2.30
N PHE A 310 5.00 -15.64 -2.99
CA PHE A 310 6.45 -15.71 -3.18
C PHE A 310 7.26 -15.57 -1.86
N PRO A 311 8.21 -16.48 -1.58
CA PRO A 311 9.10 -16.36 -0.43
C PRO A 311 10.04 -15.14 -0.53
N GLU A 312 10.41 -14.56 0.61
CA GLU A 312 11.37 -13.45 0.64
C GLU A 312 12.76 -13.88 0.15
N GLY A 313 13.40 -13.04 -0.66
CA GLY A 313 14.77 -13.27 -1.16
C GLY A 313 14.88 -14.30 -2.29
N VAL A 314 13.76 -14.79 -2.84
CA VAL A 314 13.74 -15.71 -3.97
C VAL A 314 13.44 -14.96 -5.27
N ASP A 315 14.05 -15.39 -6.36
CA ASP A 315 13.74 -14.90 -7.70
C ASP A 315 12.33 -15.36 -8.12
N ILE A 316 11.43 -14.40 -8.33
CA ILE A 316 10.02 -14.61 -8.70
C ILE A 316 9.90 -15.48 -9.95
N ALA A 317 10.78 -15.29 -10.94
CA ALA A 317 10.74 -16.04 -12.19
C ALA A 317 10.93 -17.55 -11.95
N THR A 318 11.69 -17.94 -10.92
CA THR A 318 12.09 -19.33 -10.71
C THR A 318 11.61 -19.93 -9.38
N ALA A 319 10.93 -19.13 -8.55
CA ALA A 319 10.51 -19.49 -7.19
C ALA A 319 9.72 -20.80 -7.11
N TYR A 320 8.88 -21.07 -8.12
CA TYR A 320 8.02 -22.24 -8.16
C TYR A 320 8.48 -23.31 -9.15
N ARG A 321 9.76 -23.31 -9.52
CA ARG A 321 10.30 -24.37 -10.38
C ARG A 321 10.10 -25.73 -9.71
N GLY A 322 9.39 -26.63 -10.39
CA GLY A 322 9.10 -27.98 -9.91
C GLY A 322 7.71 -28.17 -9.31
N VAL A 323 6.90 -27.11 -9.16
CA VAL A 323 5.48 -27.28 -8.84
C VAL A 323 4.77 -28.03 -9.96
N ARG A 324 3.75 -28.81 -9.58
CA ARG A 324 2.89 -29.55 -10.50
C ARG A 324 1.46 -29.05 -10.33
N PRO A 325 1.03 -28.07 -11.14
CA PRO A 325 -0.35 -27.61 -11.09
C PRO A 325 -1.32 -28.73 -11.47
N ASP A 326 -2.50 -28.73 -10.89
CA ASP A 326 -3.59 -29.63 -11.26
C ASP A 326 -4.39 -29.01 -12.41
N ALA A 327 -4.29 -29.62 -13.60
CA ALA A 327 -4.95 -29.16 -14.81
C ALA A 327 -6.48 -29.18 -14.69
N ALA A 328 -7.06 -30.14 -13.96
CA ALA A 328 -8.51 -30.24 -13.80
C ALA A 328 -9.05 -29.15 -12.86
N LEU A 329 -8.36 -28.91 -11.74
CA LEU A 329 -8.76 -27.85 -10.80
C LEU A 329 -8.52 -26.45 -11.37
N LEU A 330 -7.43 -26.22 -12.11
CA LEU A 330 -7.30 -24.98 -12.89
C LEU A 330 -8.40 -24.88 -13.94
N GLY A 331 -8.80 -26.00 -14.55
CA GLY A 331 -9.87 -26.07 -15.53
C GLY A 331 -11.24 -25.62 -14.99
N LEU A 332 -11.54 -25.88 -13.71
CA LEU A 332 -12.72 -25.33 -13.02
C LEU A 332 -12.76 -23.79 -13.04
N LEU A 333 -11.60 -23.13 -13.06
CA LEU A 333 -11.48 -21.68 -13.13
C LEU A 333 -11.51 -21.15 -14.58
N ASP A 334 -11.93 -21.94 -15.57
CA ASP A 334 -11.85 -21.59 -17.00
C ASP A 334 -10.41 -21.22 -17.40
N CYS A 335 -9.42 -21.82 -16.74
CA CYS A 335 -8.01 -21.55 -16.98
C CYS A 335 -7.51 -22.39 -18.16
N ARG A 336 -7.50 -21.78 -19.35
CA ARG A 336 -7.07 -22.44 -20.60
C ARG A 336 -5.57 -22.39 -20.82
N PHE A 337 -4.87 -21.37 -20.33
CA PHE A 337 -3.42 -21.24 -20.55
C PHE A 337 -2.65 -21.17 -19.25
N VAL A 338 -1.46 -21.77 -19.24
CA VAL A 338 -0.48 -21.63 -18.15
C VAL A 338 0.81 -21.07 -18.74
N ALA A 339 1.32 -19.97 -18.17
CA ALA A 339 2.53 -19.30 -18.63
C ALA A 339 3.57 -19.23 -17.50
N ALA A 340 4.72 -19.86 -17.69
CA ALA A 340 5.77 -19.95 -16.67
C ALA A 340 7.18 -19.71 -17.25
N GLU A 341 8.08 -19.10 -16.48
CA GLU A 341 9.51 -18.88 -16.83
C GLU A 341 10.37 -20.15 -16.69
N PHE A 342 9.74 -21.29 -16.41
CA PHE A 342 10.39 -22.58 -16.27
C PHE A 342 9.52 -23.67 -16.90
N PRO A 343 10.12 -24.77 -17.36
CA PRO A 343 9.35 -25.88 -17.91
C PRO A 343 8.55 -26.58 -16.80
N ILE A 344 7.24 -26.69 -16.99
CA ILE A 344 6.36 -27.53 -16.19
C ILE A 344 6.48 -28.96 -16.73
N GLN A 345 7.12 -29.83 -15.96
CA GLN A 345 7.41 -31.20 -16.39
C GLN A 345 6.31 -32.17 -15.96
N GLN A 346 5.80 -32.97 -16.91
CA GLN A 346 5.00 -34.17 -16.67
C GLN A 346 3.70 -33.92 -15.87
N VAL A 347 2.91 -32.93 -16.29
CA VAL A 347 1.54 -32.72 -15.79
C VAL A 347 0.55 -33.19 -16.87
N ALA A 348 -0.30 -34.16 -16.53
CA ALA A 348 -1.32 -34.65 -17.46
C ALA A 348 -2.36 -33.55 -17.76
N GLY A 349 -2.67 -33.35 -19.04
CA GLY A 349 -3.60 -32.32 -19.50
C GLY A 349 -2.99 -30.93 -19.72
N LEU A 350 -1.68 -30.74 -19.50
CA LEU A 350 -0.97 -29.53 -19.92
C LEU A 350 -0.04 -29.81 -21.09
N THR A 351 -0.37 -29.25 -22.26
CA THR A 351 0.40 -29.44 -23.49
C THR A 351 1.14 -28.17 -23.86
N LEU A 352 2.46 -28.25 -24.02
CA LEU A 352 3.29 -27.12 -24.44
C LEU A 352 2.89 -26.67 -25.86
N ARG A 353 2.46 -25.42 -26.01
CA ARG A 353 2.06 -24.83 -27.31
C ARG A 353 3.15 -23.97 -27.90
N ARG A 354 3.83 -23.20 -27.05
CA ARG A 354 4.83 -22.22 -27.48
C ARG A 354 5.86 -21.97 -26.38
N GLN A 355 7.07 -21.65 -26.82
CA GLN A 355 8.07 -21.00 -25.98
C GLN A 355 8.42 -19.64 -26.60
N LEU A 356 8.45 -18.59 -25.78
CA LEU A 356 8.81 -17.22 -26.16
C LEU A 356 9.89 -16.75 -25.18
N GLY A 357 11.13 -16.61 -25.66
CA GLY A 357 12.28 -16.37 -24.78
C GLY A 357 12.40 -17.46 -23.70
N THR A 358 12.32 -17.04 -22.43
CA THR A 358 12.35 -17.92 -21.25
C THR A 358 10.97 -18.40 -20.81
N THR A 359 9.89 -17.84 -21.37
CA THR A 359 8.51 -18.19 -21.01
C THR A 359 8.01 -19.39 -21.82
N TYR A 360 7.51 -20.40 -21.10
CA TYR A 360 6.82 -21.58 -21.63
C TYR A 360 5.31 -21.40 -21.49
N ILE A 361 4.59 -21.59 -22.59
CA ILE A 361 3.13 -21.42 -22.65
C ILE A 361 2.49 -22.77 -22.96
N TYR A 362 1.69 -23.23 -22.01
CA TYR A 362 0.96 -24.49 -22.06
C TYR A 362 -0.54 -24.23 -22.27
N GLU A 363 -1.20 -25.11 -23.01
CA GLU A 363 -2.66 -25.18 -23.09
C GLU A 363 -3.15 -26.26 -22.14
N ASN A 364 -4.17 -25.92 -21.36
CA ASN A 364 -4.87 -26.82 -20.46
C ASN A 364 -6.01 -27.50 -21.21
N GLU A 365 -5.80 -28.77 -21.53
CA GLU A 365 -6.76 -29.64 -22.24
C GLU A 365 -7.98 -30.00 -21.38
N ARG A 366 -7.91 -29.75 -20.07
CA ARG A 366 -9.00 -29.98 -19.11
C ARG A 366 -9.75 -28.69 -18.75
N ALA A 367 -9.52 -27.59 -19.47
CA ALA A 367 -10.24 -26.35 -19.27
C ALA A 367 -11.73 -26.53 -19.55
N LEU A 368 -12.58 -26.17 -18.58
CA LEU A 368 -14.02 -26.11 -18.73
C LEU A 368 -14.43 -24.69 -19.14
N PRO A 369 -15.50 -24.52 -19.92
CA PRO A 369 -15.97 -23.18 -20.27
C PRO A 369 -16.42 -22.40 -19.03
N ARG A 370 -16.49 -21.07 -19.16
CA ARG A 370 -16.93 -20.15 -18.07
C ARG A 370 -18.24 -20.57 -17.39
N ALA A 371 -19.15 -21.21 -18.12
CA ALA A 371 -20.34 -21.83 -17.58
C ALA A 371 -20.58 -23.19 -18.24
N PHE A 372 -20.84 -24.22 -17.42
CA PHE A 372 -21.06 -25.59 -17.85
C PHE A 372 -22.12 -26.25 -16.96
N VAL A 373 -22.69 -27.36 -17.42
CA VAL A 373 -23.68 -28.14 -16.65
C VAL A 373 -23.09 -29.49 -16.28
N VAL A 374 -23.42 -29.95 -15.08
CA VAL A 374 -23.21 -31.34 -14.66
C VAL A 374 -24.52 -31.94 -14.14
N HIS A 375 -24.73 -33.22 -14.39
CA HIS A 375 -25.93 -33.95 -13.92
C HIS A 375 -25.66 -34.82 -12.69
N ARG A 376 -24.39 -34.92 -12.27
CA ARG A 376 -24.01 -35.58 -11.04
C ARG A 376 -23.53 -34.54 -10.04
N VAL A 377 -24.12 -34.56 -8.85
CA VAL A 377 -23.77 -33.66 -7.76
C VAL A 377 -23.59 -34.46 -6.50
N ARG A 378 -22.41 -34.34 -5.90
CA ARG A 378 -22.10 -34.82 -4.55
C ARG A 378 -22.40 -33.72 -3.55
N ALA A 379 -23.39 -33.92 -2.70
CA ALA A 379 -23.76 -32.96 -1.67
C ALA A 379 -22.88 -33.14 -0.43
N VAL A 380 -22.43 -32.04 0.14
CA VAL A 380 -21.80 -31.99 1.46
C VAL A 380 -22.60 -31.06 2.37
N ALA A 381 -22.45 -31.22 3.67
CA ALA A 381 -23.17 -30.37 4.63
C ALA A 381 -22.84 -28.88 4.41
N ASP A 382 -23.82 -28.01 4.62
CA ASP A 382 -23.59 -26.57 4.48
C ASP A 382 -22.51 -26.11 5.46
N GLY A 383 -21.50 -25.41 4.93
CA GLY A 383 -20.34 -24.96 5.69
C GLY A 383 -19.29 -26.02 6.00
N ASP A 384 -19.43 -27.26 5.50
CA ASP A 384 -18.39 -28.30 5.63
C ASP A 384 -17.21 -28.05 4.67
N GLU A 385 -16.39 -27.04 5.01
CA GLU A 385 -15.22 -26.65 4.24
C GLU A 385 -14.22 -27.80 4.06
N LYS A 386 -14.04 -28.65 5.09
CA LYS A 386 -13.09 -29.76 5.04
C LYS A 386 -13.59 -30.87 4.12
N GLY A 387 -14.86 -31.24 4.23
CA GLY A 387 -15.47 -32.23 3.35
C GLY A 387 -15.49 -31.77 1.90
N ALA A 388 -15.83 -30.50 1.65
CA ALA A 388 -15.80 -29.91 0.32
C ALA A 388 -14.39 -29.93 -0.29
N LEU A 389 -13.36 -29.54 0.46
CA LEU A 389 -11.98 -29.53 -0.02
C LEU A 389 -11.44 -30.95 -0.28
N ALA A 390 -11.73 -31.91 0.62
CA ALA A 390 -11.30 -33.29 0.44
C ALA A 390 -11.95 -33.94 -0.80
N ALA A 391 -13.22 -33.61 -1.06
CA ALA A 391 -13.92 -34.13 -2.23
C ALA A 391 -13.33 -33.64 -3.57
N LEU A 392 -12.61 -32.50 -3.59
CA LEU A 392 -11.93 -32.01 -4.79
C LEU A 392 -10.78 -32.91 -5.24
N GLU A 393 -10.13 -33.65 -4.35
CA GLU A 393 -8.97 -34.50 -4.69
C GLU A 393 -9.38 -35.69 -5.59
N GLU A 394 -10.62 -36.13 -5.49
CA GLU A 394 -11.19 -37.24 -6.28
C GLU A 394 -12.14 -36.77 -7.38
N LEU A 395 -12.37 -35.45 -7.48
CA LEU A 395 -13.36 -34.87 -8.37
C LEU A 395 -12.93 -35.04 -9.82
N ASN A 396 -13.87 -35.42 -10.68
CA ASN A 396 -13.77 -35.18 -12.12
C ASN A 396 -14.70 -34.01 -12.50
N PRO A 397 -14.16 -32.78 -12.62
CA PRO A 397 -14.95 -31.57 -12.88
C PRO A 397 -15.81 -31.62 -14.14
N ALA A 398 -15.44 -32.45 -15.12
CA ALA A 398 -16.19 -32.58 -16.37
C ALA A 398 -17.47 -33.43 -16.23
N LEU A 399 -17.62 -34.19 -15.13
CA LEU A 399 -18.71 -35.15 -14.94
C LEU A 399 -19.52 -34.90 -13.68
N GLU A 400 -18.90 -34.37 -12.63
CA GLU A 400 -19.55 -34.15 -11.34
C GLU A 400 -19.07 -32.86 -10.67
N ALA A 401 -19.91 -32.34 -9.78
CA ALA A 401 -19.59 -31.21 -8.92
C ALA A 401 -19.90 -31.52 -7.45
N VAL A 402 -19.20 -30.85 -6.54
CA VAL A 402 -19.44 -30.92 -5.09
C VAL A 402 -20.20 -29.68 -4.64
N VAL A 403 -21.31 -29.84 -3.95
CA VAL A 403 -22.18 -28.71 -3.55
C VAL A 403 -22.44 -28.70 -2.05
N GLU A 404 -22.11 -27.58 -1.40
CA GLU A 404 -22.40 -27.36 0.02
C GLU A 404 -23.87 -26.98 0.23
N GLY A 405 -24.58 -27.70 1.11
CA GLY A 405 -25.99 -27.45 1.43
C GLY A 405 -26.97 -27.73 0.29
N GLY A 406 -26.51 -28.41 -0.77
CA GLY A 406 -27.29 -28.72 -1.97
C GLY A 406 -28.03 -30.05 -1.93
N LYS A 407 -28.63 -30.42 -3.07
CA LYS A 407 -29.26 -31.73 -3.30
C LYS A 407 -28.34 -32.64 -4.11
N GLU A 408 -28.28 -33.92 -3.73
CA GLU A 408 -27.62 -34.95 -4.54
C GLU A 408 -28.29 -35.06 -5.92
N LEU A 409 -27.48 -35.24 -6.96
CA LEU A 409 -27.94 -35.59 -8.30
C LEU A 409 -27.14 -36.79 -8.82
N ALA A 410 -27.83 -37.73 -9.44
CA ALA A 410 -27.23 -38.95 -9.98
C ALA A 410 -27.61 -39.16 -11.46
N GLY A 411 -27.81 -38.07 -12.20
CA GLY A 411 -28.12 -38.11 -13.62
C GLY A 411 -26.93 -38.55 -14.47
N ALA A 412 -27.22 -39.10 -15.65
CA ALA A 412 -26.20 -39.36 -16.66
C ALA A 412 -25.77 -38.05 -17.32
N ALA A 413 -24.54 -38.01 -17.85
CA ALA A 413 -24.11 -36.88 -18.67
C ALA A 413 -24.95 -36.83 -19.95
N GLU A 414 -25.58 -35.70 -20.22
CA GLU A 414 -26.36 -35.45 -21.42
C GLU A 414 -25.75 -34.27 -22.20
N PRO A 415 -26.01 -34.16 -23.51
CA PRO A 415 -25.55 -33.02 -24.28
C PRO A 415 -26.38 -31.77 -23.92
N ASP A 416 -25.79 -30.90 -23.11
CA ASP A 416 -26.38 -29.58 -22.81
C ASP A 416 -25.76 -28.48 -23.67
N GLN A 417 -26.47 -27.36 -23.78
CA GLN A 417 -25.93 -26.14 -24.37
C GLN A 417 -25.86 -25.05 -23.31
N THR A 418 -24.68 -24.45 -23.14
CA THR A 418 -24.47 -23.29 -22.28
C THR A 418 -23.79 -22.17 -23.04
N GLN A 419 -24.24 -20.93 -22.82
CA GLN A 419 -23.65 -19.75 -23.43
C GLN A 419 -23.70 -18.57 -22.45
N ILE A 420 -22.55 -17.91 -22.27
CA ILE A 420 -22.51 -16.61 -21.61
C ILE A 420 -23.09 -15.57 -22.58
N VAL A 421 -24.22 -14.98 -22.22
CA VAL A 421 -24.91 -13.95 -23.03
C VAL A 421 -24.36 -12.57 -22.71
N SER A 422 -24.10 -12.30 -21.43
CA SER A 422 -23.49 -11.04 -20.99
C SER A 422 -22.60 -11.28 -19.78
N TYR A 423 -21.51 -10.53 -19.69
CA TYR A 423 -20.53 -10.65 -18.61
C TYR A 423 -20.00 -9.29 -18.19
N SER A 424 -20.11 -8.99 -16.89
CA SER A 424 -19.54 -7.81 -16.25
C SER A 424 -19.24 -8.13 -14.78
N PRO A 425 -18.44 -7.31 -14.08
CA PRO A 425 -18.08 -7.58 -12.68
C PRO A 425 -19.27 -7.73 -11.72
N ASN A 426 -20.39 -7.08 -11.99
CA ASN A 426 -21.57 -7.07 -11.11
C ASN A 426 -22.80 -7.76 -11.71
N HIS A 427 -22.72 -8.25 -12.94
CA HIS A 427 -23.84 -8.89 -13.65
C HIS A 427 -23.35 -9.94 -14.65
N VAL A 428 -23.92 -11.13 -14.59
CA VAL A 428 -23.64 -12.24 -15.53
C VAL A 428 -24.97 -12.84 -16.00
N THR A 429 -25.12 -13.04 -17.30
CA THR A 429 -26.27 -13.74 -17.89
C THR A 429 -25.79 -15.00 -18.60
N VAL A 430 -26.40 -16.13 -18.27
CA VAL A 430 -26.14 -17.43 -18.89
C VAL A 430 -27.42 -17.94 -19.54
N ALA A 431 -27.37 -18.27 -20.82
CA ALA A 431 -28.39 -19.08 -21.46
C ALA A 431 -27.98 -20.55 -21.33
N ALA A 432 -28.91 -21.40 -20.91
CA ALA A 432 -28.70 -22.83 -20.81
C ALA A 432 -29.91 -23.62 -21.34
N GLU A 433 -29.67 -24.74 -22.01
CA GLU A 433 -30.70 -25.69 -22.44
C GLU A 433 -30.27 -27.09 -21.98
N LEU A 434 -31.07 -27.67 -21.09
CA LEU A 434 -30.79 -28.94 -20.43
C LEU A 434 -31.80 -30.01 -20.83
N ALA A 435 -31.31 -31.21 -21.15
CA ALA A 435 -32.18 -32.35 -21.45
C ALA A 435 -32.80 -32.97 -20.19
N THR A 436 -32.06 -32.97 -19.08
CA THR A 436 -32.49 -33.49 -17.78
C THR A 436 -32.11 -32.50 -16.67
N PRO A 437 -32.70 -32.57 -15.47
CA PRO A 437 -32.31 -31.71 -14.36
C PRO A 437 -30.79 -31.79 -14.09
N GLY A 438 -30.19 -30.64 -13.82
CA GLY A 438 -28.74 -30.53 -13.67
C GLY A 438 -28.34 -29.34 -12.80
N LEU A 439 -27.04 -29.20 -12.61
CA LEU A 439 -26.43 -28.07 -11.93
C LEU A 439 -25.67 -27.23 -12.97
N LEU A 440 -26.11 -26.00 -13.17
CA LEU A 440 -25.33 -24.99 -13.87
C LEU A 440 -24.21 -24.52 -12.93
N VAL A 441 -22.97 -24.83 -13.29
CA VAL A 441 -21.77 -24.34 -12.63
C VAL A 441 -21.24 -23.13 -13.40
N ILE A 442 -20.99 -22.05 -12.66
CA ILE A 442 -20.43 -20.82 -13.21
C ILE A 442 -19.06 -20.64 -12.57
N SER A 443 -18.03 -20.55 -13.41
CA SER A 443 -16.63 -20.38 -13.02
C SER A 443 -16.37 -18.95 -12.51
N GLU A 444 -17.08 -18.57 -11.46
CA GLU A 444 -17.01 -17.30 -10.77
C GLU A 444 -17.01 -17.52 -9.27
N ILE A 445 -16.17 -16.77 -8.55
CA ILE A 445 -15.91 -17.04 -7.13
C ILE A 445 -17.14 -16.72 -6.28
N TRP A 446 -17.62 -17.69 -5.51
CA TRP A 446 -18.72 -17.52 -4.58
C TRP A 446 -18.37 -16.47 -3.52
N TYR A 447 -19.26 -15.49 -3.37
CA TYR A 447 -19.14 -14.46 -2.34
C TYR A 447 -20.54 -13.99 -1.91
N PRO A 448 -20.76 -13.65 -0.62
CA PRO A 448 -22.06 -13.15 -0.17
C PRO A 448 -22.47 -11.85 -0.89
N GLY A 449 -23.75 -11.73 -1.25
CA GLY A 449 -24.32 -10.54 -1.89
C GLY A 449 -24.70 -10.74 -3.36
N TRP A 450 -24.35 -11.87 -3.97
CA TRP A 450 -24.90 -12.28 -5.25
C TRP A 450 -26.31 -12.85 -5.10
N ARG A 451 -27.19 -12.54 -6.07
CA ARG A 451 -28.54 -13.08 -6.21
C ARG A 451 -28.71 -13.63 -7.63
N ALA A 452 -29.51 -14.68 -7.79
CA ALA A 452 -29.74 -15.30 -9.09
C ALA A 452 -31.23 -15.41 -9.40
N TRP A 453 -31.55 -15.33 -10.70
CA TRP A 453 -32.89 -15.55 -11.23
C TRP A 453 -32.83 -16.54 -12.39
N ASP A 454 -33.70 -17.53 -12.39
CA ASP A 454 -33.95 -18.42 -13.52
C ASP A 454 -35.27 -18.02 -14.18
N ASN A 455 -35.23 -17.55 -15.43
CA ASN A 455 -36.39 -17.08 -16.18
C ASN A 455 -37.24 -16.06 -15.38
N GLY A 456 -36.57 -15.16 -14.66
CA GLY A 456 -37.18 -14.10 -13.84
C GLY A 456 -37.63 -14.54 -12.44
N ARG A 457 -37.49 -15.82 -12.06
CA ARG A 457 -37.80 -16.31 -10.71
C ARG A 457 -36.53 -16.40 -9.88
N GLU A 458 -36.52 -15.81 -8.69
CA GLU A 458 -35.36 -15.87 -7.82
C GLU A 458 -35.05 -17.31 -7.39
N VAL A 459 -33.79 -17.71 -7.52
CA VAL A 459 -33.28 -19.04 -7.17
C VAL A 459 -32.05 -18.93 -6.26
N PRO A 460 -31.84 -19.90 -5.35
CA PRO A 460 -30.66 -19.92 -4.49
C PRO A 460 -29.39 -20.19 -5.30
N ILE A 461 -28.30 -19.54 -4.89
CA ILE A 461 -26.94 -19.80 -5.37
C ILE A 461 -26.25 -20.68 -4.33
N TYR A 462 -25.76 -21.83 -4.77
CA TYR A 462 -24.99 -22.74 -3.92
C TYR A 462 -23.50 -22.53 -4.11
N ARG A 463 -22.74 -22.81 -3.05
CA ARG A 463 -21.28 -22.88 -3.14
C ARG A 463 -20.93 -24.24 -3.73
N THR A 464 -20.23 -24.21 -4.86
CA THR A 464 -19.96 -25.38 -5.70
C THR A 464 -18.45 -25.50 -5.90
N ASP A 465 -17.93 -26.72 -5.91
CA ASP A 465 -16.51 -27.03 -6.09
C ASP A 465 -15.62 -26.14 -5.22
N TYR A 466 -16.03 -26.00 -3.95
CA TYR A 466 -15.38 -25.24 -2.89
C TYR A 466 -15.39 -23.70 -3.03
N VAL A 467 -15.23 -23.17 -4.25
CA VAL A 467 -15.06 -21.74 -4.53
C VAL A 467 -16.02 -21.17 -5.57
N LEU A 468 -16.72 -21.98 -6.34
CA LEU A 468 -17.57 -21.55 -7.46
C LEU A 468 -19.03 -21.38 -7.07
N ARG A 469 -19.83 -20.87 -8.02
CA ARG A 469 -21.28 -20.71 -7.90
C ARG A 469 -21.99 -21.81 -8.68
N GLY A 470 -23.00 -22.42 -8.07
CA GLY A 470 -23.88 -23.40 -8.72
C GLY A 470 -25.35 -23.06 -8.56
N ILE A 471 -26.14 -23.34 -9.59
CA ILE A 471 -27.59 -23.14 -9.62
C ILE A 471 -28.24 -24.40 -10.17
N TYR A 472 -29.16 -25.00 -9.42
CA TYR A 472 -29.92 -26.15 -9.92
C TYR A 472 -30.96 -25.68 -10.94
N LEU A 473 -30.98 -26.35 -12.07
CA LEU A 473 -31.94 -26.14 -13.15
C LEU A 473 -32.72 -27.42 -13.39
N GLU A 474 -33.99 -27.28 -13.75
CA GLU A 474 -34.81 -28.39 -14.24
C GLU A 474 -34.52 -28.64 -15.72
N ALA A 475 -35.17 -29.62 -16.34
CA ALA A 475 -35.05 -29.82 -17.78
C ALA A 475 -35.75 -28.68 -18.55
N GLY A 476 -35.12 -28.21 -19.63
CA GLY A 476 -35.67 -27.16 -20.50
C GLY A 476 -34.72 -26.00 -20.75
N ARG A 477 -35.29 -24.86 -21.13
CA ARG A 477 -34.56 -23.63 -21.48
C ARG A 477 -34.55 -22.64 -20.32
N HIS A 478 -33.38 -22.11 -20.06
CA HIS A 478 -33.11 -21.24 -18.92
C HIS A 478 -32.35 -20.00 -19.38
N THR A 479 -32.80 -18.84 -18.89
CA THR A 479 -32.01 -17.61 -18.86
C THR A 479 -31.71 -17.31 -17.40
N VAL A 480 -30.47 -17.57 -17.01
CA VAL A 480 -29.99 -17.39 -15.64
C VAL A 480 -29.26 -16.07 -15.51
N GLU A 481 -29.79 -15.17 -14.68
CA GLU A 481 -29.22 -13.85 -14.42
C GLU A 481 -28.65 -13.80 -13.01
N LEU A 482 -27.40 -13.38 -12.85
CA LEU A 482 -26.75 -13.17 -11.57
C LEU A 482 -26.43 -11.69 -11.40
N ASN A 483 -26.83 -11.10 -10.28
CA ASN A 483 -26.55 -9.72 -9.94
C ASN A 483 -25.84 -9.62 -8.58
N TYR A 484 -24.81 -8.79 -8.50
CA TYR A 484 -24.16 -8.45 -7.24
C TYR A 484 -24.88 -7.27 -6.57
N ASP A 485 -25.63 -7.55 -5.52
CA ASP A 485 -26.46 -6.58 -4.79
C ASP A 485 -26.18 -6.60 -3.27
N PRO A 486 -24.99 -6.15 -2.82
CA PRO A 486 -24.57 -6.28 -1.43
C PRO A 486 -25.30 -5.28 -0.50
N VAL A 487 -25.90 -5.83 0.56
CA VAL A 487 -26.58 -5.03 1.62
C VAL A 487 -25.62 -4.06 2.31
N SER A 488 -24.34 -4.41 2.43
CA SER A 488 -23.30 -3.58 3.05
C SER A 488 -23.09 -2.25 2.32
N LEU A 489 -23.15 -2.24 0.98
CA LEU A 489 -23.02 -1.01 0.19
C LEU A 489 -24.20 -0.07 0.41
N LYS A 490 -25.42 -0.61 0.44
CA LYS A 490 -26.66 0.16 0.71
C LYS A 490 -26.61 0.78 2.11
N ALA A 491 -26.22 -0.01 3.11
CA ALA A 491 -26.08 0.47 4.49
C ALA A 491 -24.99 1.56 4.62
N GLY A 492 -23.81 1.34 4.01
CA GLY A 492 -22.73 2.32 4.01
C GLY A 492 -23.11 3.64 3.32
N GLY A 493 -23.86 3.56 2.22
CA GLY A 493 -24.43 4.73 1.55
C GLY A 493 -25.37 5.52 2.46
N ALA A 494 -26.34 4.84 3.09
CA ALA A 494 -27.28 5.48 4.01
C ALA A 494 -26.58 6.17 5.20
N ILE A 495 -25.62 5.49 5.84
CA ILE A 495 -24.85 6.04 6.96
C ILE A 495 -24.06 7.28 6.51
N SER A 496 -23.40 7.21 5.35
CA SER A 496 -22.61 8.32 4.81
C SER A 496 -23.49 9.54 4.50
N THR A 497 -24.66 9.33 3.89
CA THR A 497 -25.63 10.40 3.63
C THR A 497 -26.11 11.05 4.92
N LEU A 498 -26.47 10.26 5.93
CA LEU A 498 -26.90 10.78 7.23
C LEU A 498 -25.79 11.57 7.93
N ALA A 499 -24.54 11.10 7.85
CA ALA A 499 -23.39 11.81 8.41
C ALA A 499 -23.16 13.19 7.74
N TRP A 500 -23.25 13.25 6.40
CA TRP A 500 -23.14 14.51 5.66
C TRP A 500 -24.26 15.50 5.99
N VAL A 501 -25.50 15.01 6.07
CA VAL A 501 -26.65 15.84 6.50
C VAL A 501 -26.42 16.37 7.92
N GLY A 502 -26.00 15.50 8.85
CA GLY A 502 -25.68 15.88 10.22
C GLY A 502 -24.58 16.94 10.31
N LEU A 503 -23.50 16.79 9.54
CA LEU A 503 -22.43 17.77 9.47
C LEU A 503 -22.93 19.12 8.92
N GLY A 504 -23.74 19.09 7.85
CA GLY A 504 -24.35 20.30 7.29
C GLY A 504 -25.21 21.05 8.31
N VAL A 505 -26.08 20.33 9.03
CA VAL A 505 -26.91 20.88 10.11
C VAL A 505 -26.04 21.49 11.22
N ALA A 506 -24.99 20.77 11.66
CA ALA A 506 -24.07 21.26 12.68
C ALA A 506 -23.35 22.55 12.27
N LEU A 507 -22.87 22.62 11.02
CA LEU A 507 -22.21 23.82 10.50
C LEU A 507 -23.16 25.02 10.40
N VAL A 508 -24.41 24.80 9.96
CA VAL A 508 -25.44 25.85 9.93
C VAL A 508 -25.75 26.34 11.34
N TRP A 509 -25.89 25.43 12.30
CA TRP A 509 -26.16 25.76 13.69
C TRP A 509 -25.01 26.55 14.33
N LEU A 510 -23.76 26.15 14.12
CA LEU A 510 -22.58 26.88 14.60
C LEU A 510 -22.49 28.29 13.99
N ARG A 511 -22.79 28.45 12.69
CA ARG A 511 -22.83 29.77 12.04
C ARG A 511 -23.92 30.68 12.62
N ARG A 512 -25.07 30.13 13.02
CA ARG A 512 -26.17 30.89 13.63
C ARG A 512 -25.88 31.29 15.08
N ARG A 513 -25.03 30.56 15.79
CA ARG A 513 -24.59 30.92 17.16
C ARG A 513 -23.39 31.88 17.21
N GLY A 514 -22.61 31.93 16.14
CA GLY A 514 -21.46 32.84 16.01
C GLY A 514 -21.78 34.20 15.36
N ARG A 515 -23.03 34.40 14.93
CA ARG A 515 -23.62 35.70 14.62
C ARG A 515 -24.52 36.09 15.79
#